data_AF-A0A8T4MLW7-F1
#
_entry.id   AF-A0A8T4MLW7-F1
#
_cell.length_a   1.000
_cell.length_b   1.000
_cell.length_c   1.000
_cell.angle_alpha   90.00
_cell.angle_beta   90.00
_cell.angle_gamma   90.00
#
_symmetry.space_group_name_H-M   'P 1'
#
loop_
_entity.id
_entity.type
_entity.pdbx_description
1 polymer ?
#
loop_
_entity_poly.entity_id
_entity_poly.type
_entity_poly.pdbx_seq_one_letter_code
_entity_poly.pdbx_strand_id
1 'polypeptide(L)'
;MTEKEYRSVDYVCQKLRESIIRFLQQKAGEFPNSYHYYPREDRGIIYYKIQGLETTLTITSGGLKENYNMLEVIDQNGREICREESSIRPGRTGTHRISEAYLAKFIMERIENIKKALSKQ
;
A
#
# COMPACT_ATOMS: atom_id res chain seq x y z
N MET A 1 3.79 21.91 -4.18
CA MET A 1 4.32 20.54 -4.30
C MET A 1 4.88 20.36 -5.70
N THR A 2 6.16 20.04 -5.78
CA THR A 2 7.00 19.86 -6.96
C THR A 2 6.86 18.45 -7.52
N GLU A 3 7.28 18.24 -8.77
CA GLU A 3 7.31 16.91 -9.39
C GLU A 3 8.14 15.91 -8.57
N LYS A 4 9.25 16.35 -7.97
CA LYS A 4 10.07 15.53 -7.07
C LYS A 4 9.29 15.07 -5.85
N GLU A 5 8.50 15.95 -5.24
CA GLU A 5 7.65 15.59 -4.09
C GLU A 5 6.55 14.61 -4.51
N TYR A 6 5.92 14.81 -5.67
CA TYR A 6 4.95 13.84 -6.20
C TYR A 6 5.57 12.47 -6.49
N ARG A 7 6.86 12.41 -6.84
CA ARG A 7 7.60 11.16 -7.08
C ARG A 7 8.21 10.56 -5.80
N SER A 8 8.13 11.24 -4.66
CA SER A 8 8.67 10.72 -3.41
C SER A 8 7.92 9.47 -2.95
N VAL A 9 8.65 8.55 -2.32
CA VAL A 9 8.06 7.39 -1.65
C VAL A 9 7.06 7.84 -0.58
N ASP A 10 7.37 8.92 0.14
CA ASP A 10 6.47 9.50 1.14
C ASP A 10 5.09 9.82 0.57
N TYR A 11 5.03 10.63 -0.49
CA TYR A 11 3.77 10.97 -1.14
C TYR A 11 3.02 9.73 -1.65
N VAL A 12 3.72 8.78 -2.27
CA VAL A 12 3.11 7.55 -2.77
C VAL A 12 2.48 6.76 -1.62
N CYS A 13 3.22 6.52 -0.54
CA CYS A 13 2.69 5.79 0.60
C CYS A 13 1.52 6.52 1.26
N GLN A 14 1.58 7.85 1.41
CA GLN A 14 0.46 8.63 1.96
C GLN A 14 -0.81 8.42 1.14
N LYS A 15 -0.73 8.47 -0.20
CA LYS A 15 -1.90 8.30 -1.07
C LYS A 15 -2.43 6.88 -1.12
N LEU A 16 -1.57 5.87 -1.09
CA LEU A 16 -1.99 4.48 -0.97
C LEU A 16 -2.62 4.19 0.39
N ARG A 17 -2.09 4.78 1.47
CA ARG A 17 -2.68 4.68 2.81
C ARG A 17 -4.07 5.33 2.85
N GLU A 18 -4.22 6.53 2.32
CA GLU A 18 -5.51 7.24 2.22
C GLU A 18 -6.55 6.41 1.46
N SER A 19 -6.17 5.76 0.36
CA SER A 19 -7.10 4.91 -0.39
C SER A 19 -7.51 3.66 0.40
N ILE A 20 -6.60 3.07 1.19
CA ILE A 20 -6.91 1.94 2.09
C ILE A 20 -7.90 2.39 3.16
N ILE A 21 -7.62 3.51 3.84
CA ILE A 21 -8.51 4.05 4.88
C ILE A 21 -9.92 4.29 4.34
N ARG A 22 -10.03 4.96 3.17
CA ARG A 22 -11.32 5.25 2.54
C ARG A 22 -12.12 3.96 2.29
N PHE A 23 -11.46 2.91 1.83
CA PHE A 23 -12.11 1.61 1.62
C PHE A 23 -12.58 0.98 2.94
N LEU A 24 -11.73 0.96 3.97
CA LEU A 24 -12.04 0.36 5.27
C LEU A 24 -13.24 1.03 5.94
N GLN A 25 -13.26 2.37 5.93
CA GLN A 25 -14.36 3.17 6.48
C GLN A 25 -15.71 2.87 5.82
N GLN A 26 -15.71 2.59 4.50
CA GLN A 26 -16.94 2.27 3.77
C GLN A 26 -17.47 0.87 4.05
N LYS A 27 -16.62 -0.07 4.49
CA LYS A 27 -16.98 -1.49 4.56
C LYS A 27 -17.22 -2.03 5.95
N ALA A 28 -16.51 -1.58 6.98
CA ALA A 28 -16.63 -2.26 8.28
C ALA A 28 -16.23 -1.44 9.54
N GLY A 29 -16.26 -0.10 9.47
CA GLY A 29 -15.98 0.76 10.64
C GLY A 29 -14.51 1.17 10.78
N GLU A 30 -14.11 1.64 11.98
CA GLU A 30 -12.75 2.09 12.25
C GLU A 30 -11.81 0.88 12.47
N PHE A 31 -10.84 0.72 11.58
CA PHE A 31 -9.78 -0.29 11.68
C PHE A 31 -8.43 0.35 11.99
N PRO A 32 -7.52 -0.37 12.67
CA PRO A 32 -6.17 0.12 12.84
C PRO A 32 -5.49 0.24 11.48
N ASN A 33 -5.11 1.47 11.12
CA ASN A 33 -4.33 1.81 9.93
C ASN A 33 -3.30 2.88 10.27
N SER A 34 -2.03 2.58 10.06
CA SER A 34 -0.92 3.49 10.36
C SER A 34 0.08 3.55 9.22
N TYR A 35 0.92 4.59 9.25
CA TYR A 35 1.93 4.85 8.24
C TYR A 35 3.19 5.43 8.89
N HIS A 36 4.35 4.95 8.46
CA HIS A 36 5.66 5.46 8.85
C HIS A 36 6.55 5.66 7.62
N TYR A 37 7.26 6.80 7.57
CA TYR A 37 8.22 7.12 6.52
C TYR A 37 9.65 7.12 7.07
N TYR A 38 10.58 6.54 6.31
CA TYR A 38 12.00 6.48 6.62
C TYR A 38 12.80 7.20 5.52
N PRO A 39 13.05 8.52 5.66
CA PRO A 39 13.66 9.32 4.60
C PRO A 39 15.05 8.84 4.18
N ARG A 40 15.83 8.30 5.12
CA ARG A 40 17.21 7.84 4.86
C ARG A 40 17.27 6.61 3.95
N GLU A 41 16.21 5.81 3.97
CA GLU A 41 16.12 4.54 3.23
C GLU A 41 15.21 4.66 2.00
N ASP A 42 14.64 5.84 1.75
CA ASP A 42 13.59 6.09 0.75
C ASP A 42 12.53 4.98 0.78
N ARG A 43 12.02 4.74 2.00
CA ARG A 43 11.10 3.65 2.34
C ARG A 43 9.91 4.16 3.13
N GLY A 44 8.72 3.67 2.82
CA GLY A 44 7.52 3.85 3.64
C GLY A 44 6.90 2.50 4.02
N ILE A 45 6.29 2.45 5.20
CA ILE A 45 5.60 1.26 5.70
C ILE A 45 4.15 1.64 6.02
N ILE A 46 3.21 0.94 5.41
CA ILE A 46 1.78 1.06 5.69
C ILE A 46 1.34 -0.20 6.43
N TYR A 47 0.68 -0.03 7.56
CA TYR A 47 0.08 -1.12 8.32
C TYR A 47 -1.44 -0.98 8.31
N TYR A 48 -2.16 -2.08 8.11
CA TYR A 48 -3.62 -2.10 8.24
C TYR A 48 -4.14 -3.49 8.65
N LYS A 49 -5.38 -3.52 9.17
CA LYS A 49 -6.05 -4.77 9.57
C LYS A 49 -7.40 -4.93 8.88
N ILE A 50 -7.68 -6.12 8.36
CA ILE A 50 -8.98 -6.48 7.75
C ILE A 50 -9.41 -7.84 8.27
N GLN A 51 -10.60 -7.93 8.86
CA GLN A 51 -11.18 -9.20 9.33
C GLN A 51 -10.24 -10.03 10.23
N GLY A 52 -9.47 -9.36 11.08
CA GLY A 52 -8.51 -10.01 11.99
C GLY A 52 -7.13 -10.29 11.37
N LEU A 53 -6.95 -10.12 10.06
CA LEU A 53 -5.67 -10.26 9.37
C LEU A 53 -4.90 -8.95 9.39
N GLU A 54 -3.62 -9.04 9.73
CA GLU A 54 -2.70 -7.92 9.86
C GLU A 54 -1.85 -7.86 8.60
N THR A 55 -1.81 -6.71 7.93
CA THR A 55 -1.08 -6.56 6.68
C THR A 55 -0.09 -5.42 6.77
N THR A 56 1.14 -5.71 6.39
CA THR A 56 2.24 -4.74 6.32
C THR A 56 2.67 -4.60 4.87
N LEU A 57 2.60 -3.38 4.33
CA LEU A 57 3.14 -3.01 3.04
C LEU A 57 4.42 -2.21 3.24
N THR A 58 5.54 -2.74 2.79
CA THR A 58 6.81 -2.02 2.73
C THR A 58 7.05 -1.57 1.31
N ILE A 59 7.10 -0.26 1.08
CA ILE A 59 7.31 0.35 -0.23
C ILE A 59 8.67 1.03 -0.24
N THR A 60 9.50 0.71 -1.21
CA THR A 60 10.82 1.30 -1.42
C THR A 60 10.97 1.84 -2.84
N SER A 61 11.84 2.83 -3.00
CA SER A 61 12.19 3.33 -4.33
C SER A 61 12.88 2.26 -5.18
N GLY A 62 12.41 2.06 -6.40
CA GLY A 62 12.97 1.09 -7.36
C GLY A 62 14.17 1.61 -8.15
N GLY A 63 14.79 2.73 -7.74
CA GLY A 63 15.93 3.37 -8.41
C GLY A 63 15.59 4.14 -9.68
N LEU A 64 14.61 3.67 -10.48
CA LEU A 64 14.06 4.42 -11.61
C LEU A 64 12.91 5.32 -11.16
N LYS A 65 12.93 6.58 -11.61
CA LYS A 65 11.86 7.55 -11.35
C LYS A 65 10.53 6.93 -11.83
N GLU A 66 9.59 6.71 -10.90
CA GLU A 66 8.22 6.15 -11.07
C GLU A 66 8.02 4.66 -10.78
N ASN A 67 9.08 3.87 -10.57
CA ASN A 67 8.95 2.47 -10.15
C ASN A 67 9.27 2.33 -8.67
N TYR A 68 8.44 1.56 -7.96
CA TYR A 68 8.64 1.26 -6.55
C TYR A 68 8.54 -0.24 -6.35
N ASN A 69 9.34 -0.76 -5.43
CA ASN A 69 9.21 -2.13 -4.99
C ASN A 69 8.26 -2.15 -3.79
N MET A 70 7.41 -3.15 -3.72
CA MET A 70 6.47 -3.34 -2.65
C MET A 70 6.57 -4.79 -2.15
N LEU A 71 6.82 -4.93 -0.85
CA LEU A 71 6.72 -6.18 -0.12
C LEU A 71 5.43 -6.13 0.70
N GLU A 72 4.51 -7.06 0.43
CA GLU A 72 3.30 -7.30 1.21
C GLU A 72 3.48 -8.53 2.10
N VAL A 73 3.27 -8.36 3.39
CA VAL A 73 3.26 -9.43 4.39
C VAL A 73 1.88 -9.46 5.05
N ILE A 74 1.25 -10.63 5.07
CA ILE A 74 -0.04 -10.85 5.73
C ILE A 74 0.17 -11.85 6.86
N ASP A 75 -0.14 -11.40 8.07
CA ASP A 75 -0.07 -12.17 9.30
C ASP A 75 -1.48 -12.50 9.81
N GLN A 76 -1.59 -13.68 10.42
CA GLN A 76 -2.75 -14.08 11.20
C GLN A 76 -2.28 -14.55 12.57
N ASN A 77 -2.66 -13.83 13.64
CA ASN A 77 -2.28 -14.13 15.02
C ASN A 77 -0.76 -14.26 15.21
N GLY A 78 0.02 -13.37 14.59
CA GLY A 78 1.48 -13.36 14.68
C GLY A 78 2.19 -14.42 13.83
N ARG A 79 1.46 -15.13 12.96
CA ARG A 79 2.04 -16.06 11.98
C ARG A 79 1.90 -15.50 10.57
N GLU A 80 3.02 -15.41 9.86
CA GLU A 80 3.04 -15.09 8.42
C GLU A 80 2.32 -16.19 7.64
N ILE A 81 1.27 -15.80 6.91
CA ILE A 81 0.50 -16.70 6.04
C ILE A 81 0.68 -16.35 4.56
N CYS A 82 1.12 -15.13 4.25
CA CYS A 82 1.43 -14.71 2.89
C CYS A 82 2.57 -13.70 2.89
N ARG A 83 3.47 -13.85 1.91
CA ARG A 83 4.54 -12.92 1.61
C ARG A 83 4.65 -12.76 0.11
N GLU A 84 4.49 -11.54 -0.39
CA GLU A 84 4.49 -11.25 -1.81
C GLU A 84 5.36 -10.03 -2.11
N GLU A 85 6.27 -10.19 -3.06
CA GLU A 85 7.06 -9.11 -3.62
C GLU A 85 6.52 -8.73 -4.99
N SER A 86 6.34 -7.43 -5.22
CA SER A 86 5.88 -6.90 -6.50
C SER A 86 6.47 -5.53 -6.78
N SER A 87 6.45 -5.12 -8.05
CA SER A 87 6.75 -3.74 -8.42
C SER A 87 5.45 -2.98 -8.67
N ILE A 88 5.33 -1.79 -8.10
CA ILE A 88 4.20 -0.89 -8.31
C ILE A 88 4.65 0.33 -9.11
N ARG A 89 3.79 0.73 -10.05
CA ARG A 89 3.97 1.94 -10.85
C ARG A 89 2.68 2.77 -10.79
N PRO A 90 2.58 3.72 -9.85
CA PRO A 90 1.39 4.55 -9.70
C PRO A 90 1.05 5.27 -11.01
N GLY A 91 -0.15 5.02 -11.52
CA GLY A 91 -0.71 5.78 -12.63
C GLY A 91 -0.91 7.23 -12.20
N ARG A 92 -0.51 8.19 -13.04
CA ARG A 92 -0.55 9.62 -12.70
C ARG A 92 -1.39 10.42 -13.68
N THR A 93 -1.97 11.52 -13.19
CA THR A 93 -2.64 12.52 -14.01
C THR A 93 -1.62 13.49 -14.62
N GLY A 94 -2.06 14.38 -15.52
CA GLY A 94 -1.23 15.47 -16.06
C GLY A 94 -0.69 16.44 -15.00
N THR A 95 -1.25 16.43 -13.78
CA THR A 95 -0.74 17.21 -12.63
C THR A 95 0.20 16.41 -11.73
N HIS A 96 0.70 15.26 -12.20
CA HIS A 96 1.56 14.31 -11.50
C HIS A 96 0.98 13.65 -10.24
N ARG A 97 -0.29 13.94 -9.91
CA ARG A 97 -1.01 13.27 -8.82
C ARG A 97 -1.30 11.81 -9.19
N ILE A 98 -1.32 10.91 -8.21
CA ILE A 98 -1.76 9.53 -8.46
C ILE A 98 -3.24 9.55 -8.86
N SER A 99 -3.58 8.85 -9.93
CA SER A 99 -4.94 8.82 -10.45
C SER A 99 -5.86 8.01 -9.53
N GLU A 100 -7.11 8.46 -9.40
CA GLU A 100 -8.11 7.77 -8.58
C GLU A 100 -8.38 6.36 -9.09
N ALA A 101 -8.37 6.16 -10.41
CA ALA A 101 -8.50 4.85 -11.03
C ALA A 101 -7.38 3.89 -10.60
N TYR A 102 -6.13 4.38 -10.49
CA TYR A 102 -5.02 3.56 -9.99
C TYR A 102 -5.21 3.22 -8.50
N LEU A 103 -5.58 4.21 -7.69
CA LEU A 103 -5.83 3.99 -6.26
C LEU A 103 -6.92 2.94 -6.02
N ALA A 104 -8.02 2.99 -6.79
CA ALA A 104 -9.10 2.01 -6.71
C ALA A 104 -8.62 0.61 -7.12
N LYS A 105 -7.87 0.50 -8.24
CA LYS A 105 -7.29 -0.76 -8.70
C LYS A 105 -6.37 -1.37 -7.65
N PHE A 106 -5.48 -0.57 -7.06
CA PHE A 106 -4.54 -1.02 -6.03
C PHE A 106 -5.26 -1.64 -4.83
N ILE A 107 -6.36 -1.02 -4.35
CA ILE A 107 -7.15 -1.57 -3.24
C ILE A 107 -7.76 -2.92 -3.58
N MET A 108 -8.31 -3.06 -4.79
CA MET A 108 -8.90 -4.32 -5.24
C MET A 108 -7.86 -5.45 -5.25
N GLU A 109 -6.65 -5.17 -5.74
CA GLU A 109 -5.55 -6.15 -5.75
C GLU A 109 -5.17 -6.60 -4.32
N ARG A 110 -5.08 -5.67 -3.36
CA ARG A 110 -4.79 -5.99 -1.94
C ARG A 110 -5.89 -6.87 -1.33
N ILE A 111 -7.16 -6.57 -1.62
CA ILE A 111 -8.29 -7.39 -1.15
C ILE A 111 -8.23 -8.80 -1.75
N GLU A 112 -7.91 -8.91 -3.04
CA GLU A 112 -7.75 -10.21 -3.70
C GLU A 112 -6.59 -11.01 -3.09
N ASN A 113 -5.48 -10.36 -2.77
CA ASN A 113 -4.35 -11.01 -2.09
C ASN A 113 -4.74 -11.52 -0.70
N ILE A 114 -5.50 -10.75 0.08
CA ILE A 114 -6.04 -11.18 1.37
C ILE A 114 -6.97 -12.38 1.21
N LYS A 115 -7.89 -12.35 0.23
CA LYS A 115 -8.78 -13.48 -0.05
C LYS A 115 -8.02 -14.74 -0.45
N LYS A 116 -6.97 -14.60 -1.29
CA LYS A 116 -6.09 -15.71 -1.69
C LYS A 116 -5.30 -16.26 -0.50
N ALA A 117 -4.86 -15.42 0.43
CA ALA A 117 -4.15 -15.85 1.62
C ALA A 117 -5.06 -16.70 2.53
N LEU A 118 -6.35 -16.36 2.64
CA LEU A 118 -7.33 -17.12 3.39
C LEU A 118 -7.68 -18.48 2.77
N SER A 119 -7.67 -18.59 1.44
CA SER A 119 -8.03 -19.84 0.74
C SER A 119 -6.89 -20.85 0.60
N LYS A 120 -5.67 -20.52 1.03
CA LYS A 120 -4.52 -21.44 1.08
C LYS A 120 -4.41 -22.22 2.41
N GLN A 121 -5.42 -22.10 3.27
CA GLN A 121 -5.56 -22.85 4.53
C GLN A 121 -6.31 -24.17 4.29
#